data_AF-A0A5B0BLQ8-F1
#
_entry.id   AF-A0A5B0BLQ8-F1
#
_cell.length_a   1.000
_cell.length_b   1.000
_cell.length_c   1.000
_cell.angle_alpha   90.00
_cell.angle_beta   90.00
_cell.angle_gamma   90.00
#
_symmetry.space_group_name_H-M   'P 1'
#
loop_
_entity.id
_entity.type
_entity.pdbx_description
1 polymer ?
#
loop_
_entity_poly.entity_id
_entity_poly.type
_entity_poly.pdbx_seq_one_letter_code
_entity_poly.pdbx_strand_id
1 'polypeptide(L)'
;MLGSSPRPRTDQSPVRERYMCSAASLIGSYVSWTDRAGDGMRHCEASGHGWTCDRSSERFPLTRGLCKTHYMQQRRGRELAPVDLARSVADGGRVCAFSGCGRAVSARELCTGHYQQCVKGQPLSPLRKKRGNGVFRKMIERGIVECLGCGEAKPLAEYSLLNASGAPRPYCKPCNAERARLGHYKVTRGFVDLLLAFQQGRCAVCARPHAGGRAMDIDHDHACCPGPGSCGACVRGLVCNNCNLHGLGWYEALPPELRTFDLLDEYLADPPAKRLRAELALTGA
;
A
#
# COMPACT_ATOMS: atom_id res chain seq x y z
N MET A 1 42.59 18.08 -51.49
CA MET A 1 42.60 18.10 -50.01
C MET A 1 41.17 17.80 -49.56
N LEU A 2 40.79 16.52 -49.45
CA LEU A 2 40.90 15.65 -48.26
C LEU A 2 40.25 16.22 -46.99
N GLY A 3 39.14 15.59 -46.62
CA GLY A 3 38.68 15.33 -45.26
C GLY A 3 37.72 16.37 -44.65
N SER A 4 36.65 16.02 -43.95
CA SER A 4 35.99 14.73 -43.64
C SER A 4 34.69 15.13 -42.90
N SER A 5 33.56 14.59 -43.35
CA SER A 5 32.23 14.79 -42.76
C SER A 5 32.01 13.83 -41.58
N PRO A 6 31.53 14.27 -40.40
CA PRO A 6 31.21 13.34 -39.31
C PRO A 6 29.78 12.79 -39.47
N ARG A 7 29.70 11.46 -39.57
CA ARG A 7 28.45 10.69 -39.61
C ARG A 7 27.73 10.69 -38.24
N PRO A 8 26.38 10.56 -38.22
CA PRO A 8 25.63 10.38 -36.99
C PRO A 8 25.85 8.98 -36.40
N ARG A 9 26.12 8.91 -35.09
CA ARG A 9 26.17 7.65 -34.35
C ARG A 9 24.75 7.16 -34.06
N THR A 10 24.42 6.01 -34.63
CA THR A 10 23.29 5.18 -34.24
C THR A 10 23.61 4.51 -32.89
N ASP A 11 22.98 4.97 -31.80
CA ASP A 11 22.96 4.23 -30.54
C ASP A 11 21.70 3.35 -30.52
N GLN A 12 21.89 2.10 -30.93
CA GLN A 12 20.92 1.04 -30.73
C GLN A 12 20.93 0.67 -29.24
N SER A 13 20.04 1.32 -28.47
CA SER A 13 19.71 0.87 -27.12
C SER A 13 19.08 -0.53 -27.17
N PRO A 14 19.66 -1.56 -26.54
CA PRO A 14 18.99 -2.85 -26.43
C PRO A 14 17.80 -2.73 -25.47
N VAL A 15 16.66 -3.16 -26.01
CA VAL A 15 15.39 -3.43 -25.34
C VAL A 15 15.64 -4.07 -23.97
N ARG A 16 15.28 -3.38 -22.88
CA ARG A 16 15.25 -4.00 -21.55
C ARG A 16 14.10 -4.98 -21.49
N GLU A 17 14.47 -6.22 -21.75
CA GLU A 17 13.68 -7.42 -21.67
C GLU A 17 13.01 -7.56 -20.29
N ARG A 18 11.71 -7.87 -20.33
CA ARG A 18 10.84 -8.06 -19.17
C ARG A 18 11.33 -9.28 -18.39
N TYR A 19 11.84 -9.07 -17.18
CA TYR A 19 12.01 -10.17 -16.22
C TYR A 19 10.63 -10.58 -15.67
N MET A 20 9.98 -11.50 -16.37
CA MET A 20 8.87 -12.28 -15.85
C MET A 20 9.45 -13.31 -14.85
N CYS A 21 9.06 -13.21 -13.59
CA CYS A 21 9.41 -14.22 -12.60
C CYS A 21 8.37 -15.35 -12.69
N SER A 22 8.78 -16.54 -13.16
CA SER A 22 7.89 -17.70 -13.17
C SER A 22 7.60 -18.16 -11.75
N ALA A 23 6.33 -18.50 -11.51
CA ALA A 23 5.86 -19.01 -10.24
C ALA A 23 6.27 -20.48 -10.11
N ALA A 24 7.22 -20.77 -9.22
CA ALA A 24 7.38 -22.11 -8.70
C ALA A 24 6.31 -22.34 -7.61
N SER A 25 5.22 -22.99 -7.99
CA SER A 25 4.38 -23.75 -7.05
C SER A 25 5.28 -24.75 -6.32
N LEU A 26 5.13 -24.88 -5.00
CA LEU A 26 5.18 -26.18 -4.32
C LEU A 26 4.75 -26.02 -2.85
N ILE A 27 3.86 -26.92 -2.48
CA ILE A 27 3.17 -27.06 -1.21
C ILE A 27 4.19 -27.49 -0.14
N GLY A 28 4.43 -26.65 0.87
CA GLY A 28 5.16 -27.02 2.07
C GLY A 28 4.18 -27.42 3.16
N SER A 29 4.05 -28.72 3.43
CA SER A 29 3.29 -29.28 4.54
C SER A 29 3.76 -28.70 5.86
N TYR A 30 2.84 -28.04 6.58
CA TYR A 30 3.07 -27.55 7.93
C TYR A 30 3.11 -28.76 8.87
N VAL A 31 4.31 -29.22 9.23
CA VAL A 31 4.47 -30.27 10.24
C VAL A 31 4.06 -29.67 11.58
N SER A 32 3.02 -30.24 12.18
CA SER A 32 2.55 -29.93 13.54
C SER A 32 3.68 -30.16 14.53
N TRP A 33 4.09 -29.11 15.24
CA TRP A 33 5.03 -29.19 16.35
C TRP A 33 4.29 -29.67 17.58
N THR A 34 4.25 -30.99 17.79
CA THR A 34 3.97 -31.55 19.12
C THR A 34 5.30 -31.76 19.85
N ASP A 35 5.41 -31.09 20.99
CA ASP A 35 6.20 -31.41 22.18
C ASP A 35 7.57 -32.07 22.01
N ARG A 36 8.62 -31.26 22.14
CA ARG A 36 9.73 -31.56 23.04
C ARG A 36 10.24 -30.29 23.71
N ALA A 37 9.99 -30.19 25.01
CA ALA A 37 10.76 -29.35 25.91
C ALA A 37 12.23 -29.80 25.85
N GLY A 38 13.05 -29.05 25.13
CA GLY A 38 14.50 -29.10 25.20
C GLY A 38 14.96 -27.75 25.69
N ASP A 39 15.03 -27.62 27.01
CA ASP A 39 15.56 -26.46 27.72
C ASP A 39 17.07 -26.45 27.50
N GLY A 40 17.55 -25.55 26.63
CA GLY A 40 18.95 -25.51 26.22
C GLY A 40 19.23 -24.50 25.14
N MET A 41 20.16 -23.59 25.43
CA MET A 41 20.75 -22.65 24.47
C MET A 41 21.39 -23.44 23.32
N ARG A 42 20.84 -23.33 22.11
CA ARG A 42 21.35 -24.05 20.93
C ARG A 42 22.22 -23.14 20.07
N HIS A 43 23.40 -23.61 19.69
CA HIS A 43 24.40 -22.87 18.90
C HIS A 43 24.38 -23.28 17.43
N CYS A 44 24.57 -22.30 16.55
CA CYS A 44 24.66 -22.50 15.11
C CYS A 44 25.92 -23.28 14.75
N GLU A 45 25.76 -24.36 13.98
CA GLU A 45 26.88 -25.25 13.58
C GLU A 45 27.65 -24.75 12.34
N ALA A 46 27.22 -23.64 11.74
CA ALA A 46 27.86 -23.08 10.56
C ALA A 46 29.32 -22.68 10.83
N SER A 47 30.23 -23.20 10.02
CA SER A 47 31.66 -22.93 10.08
C SER A 47 32.28 -22.96 8.68
N GLY A 48 33.50 -22.46 8.56
CA GLY A 48 34.30 -22.51 7.34
C GLY A 48 35.75 -22.13 7.61
N HIS A 49 36.54 -21.93 6.56
CA HIS A 49 37.97 -21.64 6.72
C HIS A 49 38.19 -20.33 7.49
N GLY A 50 38.70 -20.45 8.73
CA GLY A 50 39.00 -19.32 9.61
C GLY A 50 37.79 -18.70 10.33
N TRP A 51 36.63 -19.37 10.38
CA TRP A 51 35.46 -18.82 11.10
C TRP A 51 34.48 -19.89 11.60
N THR A 52 33.82 -19.58 12.72
CA THR A 52 32.68 -20.31 13.28
C THR A 52 31.55 -19.33 13.59
N CYS A 53 30.29 -19.78 13.53
CA CYS A 53 29.14 -18.95 13.85
C CYS A 53 28.78 -19.08 15.33
N ASP A 54 29.01 -18.03 16.12
CA ASP A 54 28.73 -18.08 17.57
C ASP A 54 27.27 -17.77 17.92
N ARG A 55 26.38 -17.71 16.92
CA ARG A 55 24.96 -17.39 17.16
C ARG A 55 24.26 -18.51 17.88
N SER A 56 23.54 -18.15 18.93
CA SER A 56 22.72 -19.06 19.71
C SER A 56 21.30 -18.53 19.92
N SER A 57 20.34 -19.43 20.15
CA SER A 57 18.94 -19.03 20.38
C SER A 57 18.22 -19.96 21.34
N GLU A 58 17.58 -19.35 22.33
CA GLU A 58 16.61 -20.00 23.23
C GLU A 58 15.18 -19.95 22.66
N ARG A 59 14.93 -19.04 21.71
CA ARG A 59 13.58 -18.65 21.29
C ARG A 59 13.08 -19.35 20.03
N PHE A 60 14.00 -19.84 19.20
CA PHE A 60 13.65 -20.50 17.93
C PHE A 60 14.52 -21.73 17.68
N PRO A 61 13.96 -22.83 17.15
CA PRO A 61 14.74 -24.00 16.78
C PRO A 61 15.70 -23.66 15.63
N LEU A 62 16.96 -24.06 15.77
CA LEU A 62 17.89 -24.07 14.64
C LEU A 62 17.38 -25.08 13.61
N THR A 63 17.21 -24.63 12.38
CA THR A 63 16.75 -25.51 11.30
C THR A 63 17.97 -26.21 10.73
N ARG A 64 18.05 -27.53 10.91
CA ARG A 64 19.22 -28.35 10.55
C ARG A 64 20.53 -27.87 11.21
N GLY A 65 20.48 -27.50 12.50
CA GLY A 65 21.66 -27.00 13.22
C GLY A 65 22.12 -25.59 12.83
N LEU A 66 21.46 -24.95 11.85
CA LEU A 66 21.84 -23.63 11.34
C LEU A 66 20.94 -22.50 11.87
N CYS A 67 21.53 -21.33 12.10
CA CYS A 67 20.78 -20.11 12.34
C CYS A 67 19.98 -19.72 11.08
N LYS A 68 18.95 -18.89 11.23
CA LYS A 68 18.09 -18.45 10.11
C LYS A 68 18.89 -17.91 8.91
N THR A 69 19.97 -17.16 9.15
CA THR A 69 20.79 -16.58 8.08
C THR A 69 21.56 -17.65 7.30
N HIS A 70 22.22 -18.60 7.99
CA HIS A 70 22.96 -19.69 7.36
C HIS A 70 22.05 -20.71 6.69
N TYR A 71 20.91 -21.05 7.32
CA TYR A 71 19.91 -21.88 6.68
C TYR A 71 19.42 -21.27 5.35
N MET A 72 19.27 -19.95 5.28
CA MET A 72 18.90 -19.27 4.03
C MET A 72 20.02 -19.23 2.99
N GLN A 73 21.30 -19.19 3.39
CA GLN A 73 22.43 -19.34 2.47
C GLN A 73 22.40 -20.75 1.85
N GLN A 74 22.31 -21.80 2.69
CA GLN A 74 22.22 -23.19 2.24
C GLN A 74 21.01 -23.42 1.31
N ARG A 75 19.82 -22.92 1.67
CA ARG A 75 18.61 -23.04 0.83
C ARG A 75 18.74 -22.36 -0.53
N ARG A 76 19.59 -21.36 -0.65
CA ARG A 76 19.86 -20.63 -1.90
C ARG A 76 21.00 -21.26 -2.71
N GLY A 77 21.48 -22.44 -2.30
CA GLY A 77 22.62 -23.11 -2.94
C GLY A 77 23.94 -22.34 -2.80
N ARG A 78 24.03 -21.43 -1.81
CA ARG A 78 25.26 -20.69 -1.54
C ARG A 78 26.08 -21.46 -0.51
N GLU A 79 27.39 -21.44 -0.69
CA GLU A 79 28.32 -21.84 0.36
C GLU A 79 28.07 -20.99 1.62
N LEU A 80 28.17 -21.64 2.77
CA LEU A 80 28.02 -20.95 4.05
C LEU A 80 29.17 -19.96 4.21
N ALA A 81 28.83 -18.72 4.57
CA ALA A 81 29.78 -17.65 4.76
C ALA A 81 29.57 -16.98 6.13
N PRO A 82 30.60 -16.35 6.71
CA PRO A 82 30.46 -15.61 7.96
C PRO A 82 29.31 -14.61 7.87
N VAL A 83 28.50 -14.54 8.92
CA VAL A 83 27.47 -13.50 9.00
C VAL A 83 28.13 -12.24 9.54
N ASP A 84 28.53 -11.37 8.62
CA ASP A 84 29.06 -10.06 8.97
C ASP A 84 27.96 -9.19 9.60
N LEU A 85 27.92 -9.19 10.94
CA LEU A 85 27.05 -8.30 11.72
C LEU A 85 27.46 -6.84 11.52
N ALA A 86 28.73 -6.54 11.24
CA ALA A 86 29.20 -5.18 11.03
C ALA A 86 28.58 -4.58 9.76
N ARG A 87 28.38 -5.37 8.70
CA ARG A 87 27.59 -4.95 7.52
C ARG A 87 26.13 -4.58 7.82
N SER A 88 25.54 -5.12 8.90
CA SER A 88 24.17 -4.73 9.32
C SER A 88 24.13 -3.45 10.16
N VAL A 89 25.28 -3.03 10.71
CA VAL A 89 25.45 -1.78 11.47
C VAL A 89 26.09 -0.67 10.60
N ALA A 90 26.69 -1.05 9.46
CA ALA A 90 27.46 -0.16 8.58
C ALA A 90 26.65 0.85 7.75
N ASP A 91 25.32 0.91 7.87
CA ASP A 91 24.54 2.05 7.33
C ASP A 91 24.57 3.25 8.30
N GLY A 92 25.77 3.55 8.81
CA GLY A 92 26.28 4.85 9.28
C GLY A 92 25.40 5.73 10.16
N GLY A 93 24.48 5.19 10.97
CA GLY A 93 23.58 6.03 11.79
C GLY A 93 22.72 7.01 10.98
N ARG A 94 22.65 6.83 9.65
CA ARG A 94 21.89 7.72 8.78
C ARG A 94 20.41 7.44 9.04
N VAL A 95 19.70 8.49 9.43
CA VAL A 95 18.26 8.44 9.64
C VAL A 95 17.53 8.67 8.33
N CYS A 96 16.35 8.08 8.23
CA CYS A 96 15.47 8.24 7.08
C CYS A 96 15.21 9.74 6.79
N ALA A 97 15.31 10.14 5.52
CA ALA A 97 15.05 11.51 5.07
C ALA A 97 13.58 11.97 5.24
N PHE A 98 12.66 11.05 5.51
CA PHE A 98 11.27 11.41 5.81
C PHE A 98 11.20 12.12 7.17
N SER A 99 10.68 13.35 7.17
CA SER A 99 10.57 14.18 8.37
C SER A 99 9.89 13.44 9.54
N GLY A 100 10.53 13.46 10.71
CA GLY A 100 10.05 12.76 11.91
C GLY A 100 10.31 11.24 11.94
N CYS A 101 11.07 10.67 10.99
CA CYS A 101 11.39 9.24 10.98
C CYS A 101 12.82 8.94 11.49
N GLY A 102 12.94 8.52 12.74
CA GLY A 102 14.22 8.08 13.33
C GLY A 102 14.68 6.68 12.95
N ARG A 103 14.12 6.06 11.89
CA ARG A 103 14.53 4.71 11.46
C ARG A 103 15.78 4.80 10.59
N ALA A 104 16.66 3.82 10.71
CA ALA A 104 17.85 3.70 9.86
C ALA A 104 17.49 3.66 8.38
N VAL A 105 18.32 4.31 7.56
CA VAL A 105 18.28 4.20 6.11
C VAL A 105 18.46 2.73 5.70
N SER A 106 17.89 2.39 4.55
CA SER A 106 18.01 1.06 3.95
C SER A 106 18.32 1.15 2.46
N ALA A 107 17.72 2.11 1.75
CA ALA A 107 18.03 2.41 0.35
C ALA A 107 17.49 3.79 -0.02
N ARG A 108 18.18 4.52 -0.90
CA ARG A 108 17.77 5.85 -1.40
C ARG A 108 17.43 6.85 -0.27
N GLU A 109 18.22 6.88 0.78
CA GLU A 109 18.01 7.77 1.96
C GLU A 109 16.70 7.53 2.73
N LEU A 110 15.99 6.45 2.40
CA LEU A 110 14.75 6.06 3.04
C LEU A 110 14.96 4.79 3.87
N CYS A 111 14.29 4.69 5.01
CA CYS A 111 14.17 3.43 5.71
C CYS A 111 13.39 2.42 4.85
N THR A 112 13.50 1.12 5.15
CA THR A 112 12.86 0.06 4.35
C THR A 112 11.36 0.30 4.10
N GLY A 113 10.63 0.87 5.06
CA GLY A 113 9.20 1.12 4.90
C GLY A 113 8.88 2.30 3.97
N HIS A 114 9.62 3.41 4.06
CA HIS A 114 9.43 4.55 3.17
C HIS A 114 9.94 4.25 1.77
N TYR A 115 11.05 3.49 1.66
CA TYR A 115 11.52 2.97 0.38
C TYR A 115 10.43 2.14 -0.32
N GLN A 116 9.71 1.29 0.41
CA GLN A 116 8.59 0.52 -0.14
C GLN A 116 7.40 1.37 -0.58
N GLN A 117 7.10 2.48 0.09
CA GLN A 117 6.07 3.42 -0.37
C GLN A 117 6.49 4.09 -1.69
N CYS A 118 7.74 4.55 -1.77
CA CYS A 118 8.31 5.16 -2.97
C CYS A 118 8.28 4.20 -4.17
N VAL A 119 8.74 2.95 -4.01
CA VAL A 119 8.74 1.95 -5.10
C VAL A 119 7.32 1.61 -5.58
N LYS A 120 6.31 1.76 -4.72
CA LYS A 120 4.90 1.57 -5.09
C LYS A 120 4.26 2.81 -5.73
N GLY A 121 5.03 3.87 -5.97
CA GLY A 121 4.51 5.14 -6.48
C GLY A 121 3.57 5.86 -5.51
N GLN A 122 3.64 5.54 -4.22
CA GLN A 122 2.81 6.18 -3.19
C GLN A 122 3.55 7.39 -2.62
N PRO A 123 2.85 8.50 -2.33
CA PRO A 123 3.42 9.58 -1.52
C PRO A 123 3.97 9.04 -0.20
N LEU A 124 5.14 9.53 0.21
CA LEU A 124 5.70 9.14 1.49
C LEU A 124 4.78 9.61 2.61
N SER A 125 4.54 8.73 3.58
CA SER A 125 3.63 8.99 4.69
C SER A 125 4.12 8.29 5.96
N PRO A 126 3.80 8.83 7.16
CA PRO A 126 4.30 8.28 8.41
C PRO A 126 4.01 6.78 8.53
N LEU A 127 5.07 6.00 8.77
CA LEU A 127 4.96 4.55 8.89
C LEU A 127 4.31 4.16 10.20
N ARG A 128 3.22 3.39 10.09
CA ARG A 128 2.53 2.89 11.26
C ARG A 128 3.35 1.85 12.03
N LYS A 129 3.34 1.92 13.36
CA LYS A 129 3.92 0.89 14.22
C LYS A 129 3.12 -0.40 14.03
N LYS A 130 3.78 -1.50 13.68
CA LYS A 130 3.14 -2.83 13.66
C LYS A 130 2.87 -3.23 15.10
N ARG A 131 1.67 -3.75 15.37
CA ARG A 131 1.38 -4.38 16.67
C ARG A 131 2.16 -5.69 16.75
N GLY A 132 2.80 -5.95 17.89
CA GLY A 132 3.45 -7.24 18.12
C GLY A 132 2.41 -8.37 18.17
N ASN A 133 2.74 -9.54 17.62
CA ASN A 133 1.80 -10.67 17.53
C ASN A 133 1.20 -11.07 18.90
N GLY A 134 1.99 -11.01 19.98
CA GLY A 134 1.50 -11.31 21.33
C GLY A 134 0.48 -10.29 21.88
N VAL A 135 0.63 -9.01 21.53
CA VAL A 135 -0.32 -7.96 21.93
C VAL A 135 -1.65 -8.16 21.22
N PHE A 136 -1.60 -8.43 19.91
CA PHE A 136 -2.79 -8.67 19.11
C PHE A 136 -3.56 -9.92 19.56
N ARG A 137 -2.84 -11.00 19.89
CA ARG A 137 -3.47 -12.22 20.43
C ARG A 137 -4.25 -11.94 21.73
N LYS A 138 -3.65 -11.19 22.67
CA LYS A 138 -4.30 -10.79 23.92
C LYS A 138 -5.54 -9.93 23.70
N MET A 139 -5.55 -9.07 22.67
CA MET A 139 -6.74 -8.30 22.29
C MET A 139 -7.89 -9.21 21.83
N ILE A 140 -7.59 -10.20 20.98
CA ILE A 140 -8.57 -11.16 20.49
C ILE A 140 -9.14 -12.00 21.65
N GLU A 141 -8.28 -12.50 22.54
CA GLU A 141 -8.69 -13.29 23.72
C GLU A 141 -9.64 -12.50 24.64
N ARG A 142 -9.49 -11.17 24.71
CA ARG A 142 -10.39 -10.27 25.45
C ARG A 142 -11.66 -9.88 24.70
N GLY A 143 -11.78 -10.26 23.42
CA GLY A 143 -12.91 -9.88 22.56
C GLY A 143 -12.97 -8.40 22.17
N ILE A 144 -11.96 -7.59 22.51
CA ILE A 144 -11.89 -6.16 22.22
C ILE A 144 -10.60 -5.85 21.48
N VAL A 145 -10.74 -5.31 20.27
CA VAL A 145 -9.63 -4.99 19.37
C VAL A 145 -9.65 -3.51 19.06
N GLU A 146 -8.48 -2.88 19.13
CA GLU A 146 -8.28 -1.48 18.72
C GLU A 146 -8.29 -1.37 17.19
N CYS A 147 -9.06 -0.44 16.63
CA CYS A 147 -9.16 -0.26 15.19
C CYS A 147 -7.91 0.42 14.64
N LEU A 148 -7.28 -0.18 13.63
CA LEU A 148 -6.20 0.47 12.90
C LEU A 148 -6.71 1.63 11.99
N GLY A 149 -7.99 1.94 11.95
CA GLY A 149 -8.50 3.11 11.23
C GLY A 149 -8.66 4.30 12.17
N CYS A 150 -9.68 4.23 13.02
CA CYS A 150 -10.06 5.29 13.95
C CYS A 150 -9.32 5.27 15.30
N GLY A 151 -8.57 4.22 15.62
CA GLY A 151 -7.86 4.10 16.91
C GLY A 151 -8.74 3.65 18.09
N GLU A 152 -10.06 3.52 17.90
CA GLU A 152 -10.98 3.13 18.97
C GLU A 152 -10.92 1.62 19.28
N ALA A 153 -11.00 1.27 20.56
CA ALA A 153 -11.18 -0.11 21.02
C ALA A 153 -12.65 -0.54 20.84
N LYS A 154 -12.89 -1.60 20.07
CA LYS A 154 -14.24 -2.09 19.74
C LYS A 154 -14.37 -3.60 19.92
N PRO A 155 -15.57 -4.12 20.18
CA PRO A 155 -15.82 -5.55 20.19
C PRO A 155 -15.41 -6.22 18.88
N LEU A 156 -14.97 -7.48 18.95
CA LEU A 156 -14.55 -8.26 17.78
C LEU A 156 -15.63 -8.36 16.69
N ALA A 157 -16.91 -8.33 17.08
CA ALA A 157 -18.06 -8.33 16.17
C ALA A 157 -18.12 -7.11 15.23
N GLU A 158 -17.44 -6.01 15.58
CA GLU A 158 -17.31 -4.82 14.73
C GLU A 158 -16.27 -4.96 13.61
N TYR A 159 -15.65 -6.14 13.47
CA TYR A 159 -14.62 -6.43 12.48
C TYR A 159 -15.06 -7.57 11.58
N SER A 160 -14.84 -7.41 10.27
CA SER A 160 -14.99 -8.52 9.32
C SER A 160 -13.80 -9.47 9.42
N LEU A 161 -13.99 -10.74 9.11
CA LEU A 161 -12.91 -11.72 9.07
C LEU A 161 -12.01 -11.51 7.85
N LEU A 162 -10.71 -11.77 8.02
CA LEU A 162 -9.71 -11.69 6.95
C LEU A 162 -9.84 -12.88 6.00
N ASN A 163 -10.02 -14.07 6.57
CA ASN A 163 -10.09 -15.35 5.87
C ASN A 163 -10.78 -16.40 6.77
N ALA A 164 -10.89 -17.63 6.29
CA ALA A 164 -11.53 -18.75 6.99
C ALA A 164 -10.88 -19.10 8.34
N SER A 165 -9.63 -18.68 8.61
CA SER A 165 -8.97 -18.93 9.90
C SER A 165 -9.55 -18.10 11.07
N GLY A 166 -10.51 -17.21 10.79
CA GLY A 166 -11.19 -16.42 11.83
C GLY A 166 -10.40 -15.21 12.33
N ALA A 167 -9.22 -14.92 11.76
CA ALA A 167 -8.48 -13.71 12.10
C ALA A 167 -9.28 -12.46 11.69
N PRO A 168 -9.52 -11.48 12.59
CA PRO A 168 -10.24 -10.27 12.23
C PRO A 168 -9.36 -9.39 11.33
N ARG A 169 -10.02 -8.64 10.43
CA ARG A 169 -9.40 -7.52 9.72
C ARG A 169 -8.90 -6.50 10.75
N PRO A 170 -7.82 -5.76 10.44
CA PRO A 170 -7.28 -4.78 11.39
C PRO A 170 -8.13 -3.51 11.54
N TYR A 171 -9.10 -3.30 10.65
CA TYR A 171 -9.97 -2.13 10.61
C TYR A 171 -11.40 -2.56 10.93
N CYS A 172 -12.11 -1.78 11.74
CA CYS A 172 -13.54 -2.00 11.97
C CYS A 172 -14.31 -1.88 10.65
N LYS A 173 -15.52 -2.45 10.60
CA LYS A 173 -16.37 -2.50 9.40
C LYS A 173 -16.48 -1.12 8.69
N PRO A 174 -16.80 0.00 9.36
CA PRO A 174 -16.84 1.31 8.71
C PRO A 174 -15.49 1.75 8.12
N CYS A 175 -14.39 1.65 8.89
CA CYS A 175 -13.07 2.04 8.41
C CYS A 175 -12.59 1.16 7.25
N ASN A 176 -12.92 -0.14 7.28
CA ASN A 176 -12.58 -1.06 6.20
C ASN A 176 -13.38 -0.75 4.93
N ALA A 177 -14.68 -0.47 5.07
CA ALA A 177 -15.56 -0.09 3.96
C ALA A 177 -15.07 1.21 3.29
N GLU A 178 -14.75 2.24 4.07
CA GLU A 178 -14.22 3.49 3.53
C GLU A 178 -12.85 3.26 2.87
N ARG A 179 -11.96 2.49 3.49
CA ARG A 179 -10.66 2.15 2.88
C ARG A 179 -10.83 1.42 1.54
N ALA A 180 -11.78 0.49 1.46
CA ALA A 180 -12.08 -0.24 0.23
C ALA A 180 -12.62 0.71 -0.85
N ARG A 181 -13.58 1.57 -0.49
CA ARG A 181 -14.14 2.61 -1.36
C ARG A 181 -13.05 3.52 -1.90
N LEU A 182 -12.24 4.14 -1.05
CA LEU A 182 -11.16 5.02 -1.50
C LEU A 182 -10.10 4.30 -2.35
N GLY A 183 -9.79 3.03 -2.00
CA GLY A 183 -8.88 2.20 -2.77
C GLY A 183 -9.39 1.84 -4.18
N HIS A 184 -10.71 1.75 -4.36
CA HIS A 184 -11.36 1.54 -5.64
C HIS A 184 -11.17 2.73 -6.59
N TYR A 185 -11.21 3.95 -6.04
CA TYR A 185 -11.06 5.21 -6.78
C TYR A 185 -9.65 5.82 -6.72
N LYS A 186 -8.68 5.12 -6.11
CA LYS A 186 -7.27 5.57 -5.96
C LYS A 186 -7.11 6.99 -5.41
N VAL A 187 -8.04 7.42 -4.55
CA VAL A 187 -7.99 8.73 -3.88
C VAL A 187 -7.70 8.57 -2.39
N THR A 188 -7.23 9.63 -1.76
CA THR A 188 -7.00 9.68 -0.32
C THR A 188 -8.23 10.23 0.40
N ARG A 189 -8.34 9.94 1.71
CA ARG A 189 -9.40 10.51 2.54
C ARG A 189 -9.31 12.04 2.57
N GLY A 190 -8.10 12.59 2.73
CA GLY A 190 -7.87 14.03 2.71
C GLY A 190 -8.31 14.71 1.40
N PHE A 191 -8.04 14.09 0.24
CA PHE A 191 -8.53 14.63 -1.03
C PHE A 191 -10.07 14.67 -1.08
N VAL A 192 -10.74 13.61 -0.63
CA VAL A 192 -12.21 13.55 -0.59
C VAL A 192 -12.79 14.57 0.39
N ASP A 193 -12.17 14.76 1.56
CA ASP A 193 -12.61 15.76 2.53
C ASP A 193 -12.43 17.19 2.00
N LEU A 194 -11.29 17.48 1.33
CA LEU A 194 -11.08 18.75 0.63
C LEU A 194 -12.09 18.98 -0.49
N LEU A 195 -12.37 17.95 -1.29
CA LEU A 195 -13.37 18.01 -2.35
C LEU A 195 -14.79 18.25 -1.81
N LEU A 196 -15.14 17.62 -0.68
CA LEU A 196 -16.41 17.86 0.00
C LEU A 196 -16.51 19.31 0.49
N ALA A 197 -15.44 19.83 1.10
CA ALA A 197 -15.39 21.22 1.56
C ALA A 197 -15.46 22.22 0.41
N PHE A 198 -14.75 21.96 -0.69
CA PHE A 198 -14.79 22.74 -1.93
C PHE A 198 -16.22 22.77 -2.53
N GLN A 199 -16.94 21.66 -2.41
CA GLN A 199 -18.37 21.56 -2.78
C GLN A 199 -19.33 22.04 -1.68
N GLN A 200 -18.84 22.69 -0.62
CA GLN A 200 -19.63 23.23 0.49
C GLN A 200 -20.52 22.18 1.19
N GLY A 201 -20.04 20.93 1.26
CA GLY A 201 -20.79 19.83 1.87
C GLY A 201 -22.01 19.38 1.05
N ARG A 202 -22.08 19.69 -0.25
CA ARG A 202 -23.24 19.44 -1.11
C ARG A 202 -22.90 18.57 -2.30
N CYS A 203 -23.93 17.96 -2.88
CA CYS A 203 -23.86 17.28 -4.17
C CYS A 203 -23.40 18.27 -5.25
N ALA A 204 -22.39 17.89 -6.04
CA ALA A 204 -21.85 18.73 -7.11
C ALA A 204 -22.85 19.05 -8.23
N VAL A 205 -23.90 18.23 -8.38
CA VAL A 205 -24.92 18.39 -9.43
C VAL A 205 -26.14 19.13 -8.90
N CYS A 206 -26.87 18.55 -7.93
CA CYS A 206 -28.15 19.11 -7.48
C CYS A 206 -28.06 20.06 -6.28
N ALA A 207 -26.85 20.36 -5.80
CA ALA A 207 -26.57 21.25 -4.65
C ALA A 207 -27.26 20.87 -3.33
N ARG A 208 -27.89 19.69 -3.24
CA ARG A 208 -28.47 19.18 -1.99
C ARG A 208 -27.38 18.86 -0.98
N PRO A 209 -27.58 19.19 0.31
CA PRO A 209 -26.61 18.92 1.34
C PRO A 209 -26.40 17.41 1.51
N HIS A 210 -25.21 17.05 1.95
CA HIS A 210 -24.89 15.71 2.40
C HIS A 210 -25.65 15.36 3.69
N ALA A 211 -26.89 14.91 3.54
CA ALA A 211 -27.76 14.50 4.65
C ALA A 211 -27.83 12.97 4.74
N GLY A 212 -27.82 12.42 5.96
CA GLY A 212 -28.19 11.02 6.22
C GLY A 212 -27.06 10.01 6.45
N GLY A 213 -25.85 10.46 6.80
CA GLY A 213 -24.76 9.58 7.30
C GLY A 213 -24.13 8.61 6.30
N ARG A 214 -24.76 8.33 5.15
CA ARG A 214 -24.17 7.58 4.04
C ARG A 214 -23.33 8.51 3.18
N ALA A 215 -22.05 8.17 3.00
CA ALA A 215 -21.12 8.89 2.13
C ALA A 215 -21.68 9.15 0.71
N MET A 216 -21.37 10.32 0.14
CA MET A 216 -21.69 10.62 -1.27
C MET A 216 -20.96 9.66 -2.21
N ASP A 217 -21.49 9.48 -3.41
CA ASP A 217 -20.86 8.65 -4.42
C ASP A 217 -19.70 9.44 -5.05
N ILE A 218 -18.61 8.76 -5.39
CA ILE A 218 -17.45 9.36 -6.06
C ILE A 218 -17.67 9.16 -7.56
N ASP A 219 -18.04 10.23 -8.23
CA ASP A 219 -18.25 10.21 -9.67
C ASP A 219 -16.91 10.37 -10.41
N HIS A 220 -16.78 9.65 -11.51
CA HIS A 220 -15.56 9.58 -12.32
C HIS A 220 -15.91 9.33 -13.77
N ASP A 221 -15.02 9.77 -14.66
CA ASP A 221 -15.17 9.54 -16.08
C ASP A 221 -14.90 8.07 -16.43
N HIS A 222 -15.94 7.37 -16.90
CA HIS A 222 -15.90 5.97 -17.32
C HIS A 222 -15.21 5.75 -18.68
N ALA A 223 -14.99 6.80 -19.47
CA ALA A 223 -14.19 6.70 -20.70
C ALA A 223 -12.67 6.60 -20.41
N CYS A 224 -12.23 7.03 -19.22
CA CYS A 224 -10.82 7.09 -18.87
C CYS A 224 -10.22 5.73 -18.47
N CYS A 225 -10.95 4.89 -17.74
CA CYS A 225 -10.42 3.66 -17.14
C CYS A 225 -11.21 2.42 -17.56
N PRO A 226 -10.55 1.28 -17.87
CA PRO A 226 -11.25 0.04 -18.07
C PRO A 226 -11.78 -0.52 -16.72
N GLY A 227 -13.03 -0.99 -16.73
CA GLY A 227 -13.67 -1.57 -15.57
C GLY A 227 -14.31 -0.54 -14.62
N PRO A 228 -14.82 -0.98 -13.46
CA PRO A 228 -15.70 -0.16 -12.62
C PRO A 228 -14.98 0.83 -11.69
N GLY A 229 -13.64 0.85 -11.69
CA GLY A 229 -12.82 1.68 -10.80
C GLY A 229 -12.20 2.86 -11.53
N SER A 230 -11.46 3.69 -10.78
CA SER A 230 -10.83 4.89 -11.35
C SER A 230 -9.32 4.91 -11.14
N CYS A 231 -8.61 5.68 -11.97
CA CYS A 231 -7.18 5.97 -11.77
C CYS A 231 -6.93 7.06 -10.72
N GLY A 232 -7.99 7.63 -10.14
CA GLY A 232 -7.94 8.81 -9.28
C GLY A 232 -7.95 10.12 -10.05
N ALA A 233 -7.18 10.25 -11.14
CA ALA A 233 -7.14 11.47 -11.95
C ALA A 233 -8.48 11.79 -12.63
N CYS A 234 -9.24 10.76 -13.03
CA CYS A 234 -10.55 10.93 -13.67
C CYS A 234 -11.73 11.13 -12.70
N VAL A 235 -11.48 11.23 -11.38
CA VAL A 235 -12.52 11.63 -10.42
C VAL A 235 -12.96 13.06 -10.73
N ARG A 236 -14.28 13.26 -10.79
CA ARG A 236 -14.93 14.53 -11.13
C ARG A 236 -15.51 15.24 -9.91
N GLY A 237 -16.21 14.53 -9.04
CA GLY A 237 -16.92 15.16 -7.95
C GLY A 237 -17.55 14.17 -6.98
N LEU A 238 -18.04 14.71 -5.87
CA LEU A 238 -18.91 13.98 -4.94
C LEU A 238 -20.37 14.30 -5.27
N VAL A 239 -21.16 13.27 -5.51
CA VAL A 239 -22.56 13.41 -5.94
C VAL A 239 -23.47 12.55 -5.07
N CYS A 240 -24.74 12.93 -4.94
CA CYS A 240 -25.72 12.07 -4.29
C CYS A 240 -26.04 10.87 -5.20
N ASN A 241 -26.51 9.78 -4.60
CA ASN A 241 -26.80 8.56 -5.35
C ASN A 241 -27.85 8.75 -6.46
N ASN A 242 -28.83 9.62 -6.23
CA ASN A 242 -29.83 9.93 -7.26
C ASN A 242 -29.21 10.59 -8.49
N CYS A 243 -28.33 11.59 -8.28
CA CYS A 243 -27.63 12.25 -9.39
C CYS A 243 -26.63 11.32 -10.07
N ASN A 244 -25.96 10.46 -9.32
CA ASN A 244 -25.00 9.50 -9.88
C ASN A 244 -25.70 8.44 -10.75
N LEU A 245 -26.69 7.76 -10.18
CA LEU A 245 -27.33 6.59 -10.80
C LEU A 245 -28.37 6.97 -11.85
N HIS A 246 -29.17 8.00 -11.59
CA HIS A 246 -30.32 8.36 -12.45
C HIS A 246 -30.08 9.63 -13.28
N GLY A 247 -29.04 10.40 -12.98
CA GLY A 247 -28.66 11.59 -13.75
C GLY A 247 -27.49 11.30 -14.68
N LEU A 248 -26.28 11.33 -14.12
CA LEU A 248 -25.01 11.26 -14.84
C LEU A 248 -24.89 10.00 -15.70
N GLY A 249 -25.12 8.81 -15.12
CA GLY A 249 -24.95 7.56 -15.87
C GLY A 249 -25.86 7.45 -17.11
N TRP A 250 -27.11 7.92 -17.01
CA TRP A 250 -28.02 7.98 -18.16
C TRP A 250 -27.59 9.06 -19.16
N TYR A 251 -27.27 10.25 -18.67
CA TYR A 251 -26.93 11.40 -19.50
C TYR A 251 -25.66 11.18 -20.33
N GLU A 252 -24.64 10.55 -19.75
CA GLU A 252 -23.42 10.18 -20.45
C GLU A 252 -23.64 9.12 -21.53
N ALA A 253 -24.64 8.25 -21.36
CA ALA A 253 -24.97 7.23 -22.35
C ALA A 253 -25.67 7.83 -23.59
N LEU A 254 -26.14 9.08 -23.52
CA LEU A 254 -26.72 9.77 -24.66
C LEU A 254 -25.64 10.22 -25.66
N PRO A 255 -25.95 10.18 -26.97
CA PRO A 255 -25.19 10.89 -27.99
C PRO A 255 -25.01 12.38 -27.63
N PRO A 256 -23.86 13.01 -27.96
CA PRO A 256 -23.60 14.41 -27.63
C PRO A 256 -24.70 15.38 -28.07
N GLU A 257 -25.36 15.10 -29.20
CA GLU A 257 -26.41 15.94 -29.76
C GLU A 257 -27.69 15.94 -28.91
N LEU A 258 -27.87 14.95 -28.04
CA LEU A 258 -28.99 14.81 -27.11
C LEU A 258 -28.65 15.27 -25.69
N ARG A 259 -27.41 15.70 -25.45
CA ARG A 259 -26.99 16.29 -24.18
C ARG A 259 -27.31 17.78 -24.20
N THR A 260 -28.51 18.10 -23.72
CA THR A 260 -29.09 19.45 -23.78
C THR A 260 -29.39 20.04 -22.40
N PHE A 261 -28.86 19.44 -21.34
CA PHE A 261 -29.05 19.88 -19.97
C PHE A 261 -27.77 20.53 -19.45
N ASP A 262 -27.71 21.86 -19.61
CA ASP A 262 -26.54 22.72 -19.33
C ASP A 262 -25.87 22.41 -17.98
N LEU A 263 -26.66 22.19 -16.92
CA LEU A 263 -26.13 21.88 -15.59
C LEU A 263 -25.22 20.64 -15.59
N LEU A 264 -25.59 19.59 -16.33
CA LEU A 264 -24.77 18.40 -16.43
C LEU A 264 -23.59 18.60 -17.39
N ASP A 265 -23.78 19.34 -18.48
CA ASP A 265 -22.67 19.65 -19.39
C ASP A 265 -21.58 20.49 -18.73
N GLU A 266 -21.95 21.50 -17.94
CA GLU A 266 -21.03 22.29 -17.12
C GLU A 266 -20.27 21.40 -16.12
N TYR A 267 -20.98 20.49 -15.44
CA TYR A 267 -20.36 19.55 -14.52
C TYR A 267 -19.36 18.61 -15.21
N LEU A 268 -19.71 18.10 -16.40
CA LEU A 268 -18.85 17.19 -17.16
C LEU A 268 -17.61 17.92 -17.72
N ALA A 269 -17.76 19.17 -18.18
CA ALA A 269 -16.69 19.95 -18.80
C ALA A 269 -15.69 20.54 -17.78
N ASP A 270 -16.18 21.03 -16.64
CA ASP A 270 -15.33 21.63 -15.60
C ASP A 270 -15.66 21.13 -14.18
N PRO A 271 -15.40 19.84 -13.92
CA PRO A 271 -15.83 19.20 -12.68
C PRO A 271 -15.08 19.74 -11.45
N PRO A 272 -15.70 19.71 -10.24
CA PRO A 272 -15.11 20.25 -9.02
C PRO A 272 -13.71 19.71 -8.69
N ALA A 273 -13.44 18.43 -8.93
CA ALA A 273 -12.13 17.82 -8.67
C ALA A 273 -11.03 18.37 -9.57
N LYS A 274 -11.35 18.76 -10.81
CA LYS A 274 -10.40 19.43 -11.72
C LYS A 274 -10.08 20.83 -11.22
N ARG A 275 -11.11 21.61 -10.85
CA ARG A 275 -10.96 22.95 -10.29
C ARG A 275 -10.16 22.94 -8.98
N LEU A 276 -10.48 22.03 -8.05
CA LEU A 276 -9.74 21.88 -6.80
C LEU A 276 -8.25 21.54 -7.03
N ARG A 277 -7.95 20.64 -7.97
CA ARG A 277 -6.54 20.31 -8.29
C ARG A 277 -5.79 21.52 -8.84
N ALA A 278 -6.43 22.33 -9.67
CA ALA A 278 -5.83 23.56 -10.17
C ALA A 278 -5.55 24.55 -9.03
N GLU A 279 -6.48 24.70 -8.08
CA GLU A 279 -6.30 25.56 -6.91
C GLU A 279 -5.16 25.09 -5.98
N LEU A 280 -5.06 23.78 -5.74
CA LEU A 280 -3.98 23.20 -4.94
C LEU A 280 -2.61 23.38 -5.62
N ALA A 281 -2.55 23.24 -6.95
CA ALA A 281 -1.32 23.45 -7.71
C ALA A 281 -0.82 24.91 -7.64
N LEU A 282 -1.73 25.88 -7.60
CA LEU A 282 -1.40 27.30 -7.48
C LEU A 282 -0.92 27.68 -6.08
N THR A 283 -1.43 27.00 -5.05
CA THR A 283 -1.12 27.30 -3.64
C THR A 283 0.12 26.53 -3.11
N GLY A 284 0.73 25.67 -3.91
CA GLY A 284 1.97 24.96 -3.58
C GLY A 284 1.83 23.92 -2.47
N ALA A 285 0.61 23.41 -2.25
CA ALA A 285 0.28 22.41 -1.24
C ALA A 285 0.37 20.95 -1.77
#